data_AF-A0A830CGK9-F1
#
_entry.id   AF-A0A830CGK9-F1
#
_cell.length_a   1.000
_cell.length_b   1.000
_cell.length_c   1.000
_cell.angle_alpha   90.00
_cell.angle_beta   90.00
_cell.angle_gamma   90.00
#
_symmetry.space_group_name_H-M   'P 1'
#
loop_
_entity.id
_entity.type
_entity.pdbx_description
1 polymer ?
#
loop_
_entity_poly.entity_id
_entity_poly.type
_entity_poly.pdbx_seq_one_letter_code
_entity_poly.pdbx_strand_id
1 'polypeptide(L)'
;MLSEVSFSLVYVSQAWTGTPSIPSALVSMLVKLPNVEFVVVTLGENGCVMLEKSSENSQSEEVDVDDVLETLNRKKDGNSTSPTCISSGFVKLHAKGVGTVCGRLLLGTAERVPASELVDTTGAGDSFIGAVLYALCANMPPEKMLPFAAQVVSLNFL
;
A
#
# COMPACT_ATOMS: atom_id res chain seq x y z
N MET A 1 5.55 -19.19 -15.33
CA MET A 1 6.50 -19.69 -14.30
C MET A 1 6.29 -18.82 -13.07
N LEU A 2 5.29 -19.17 -12.25
CA LEU A 2 5.03 -18.52 -10.96
C LEU A 2 5.90 -19.22 -9.91
N SER A 3 7.21 -19.02 -9.97
CA SER A 3 8.08 -19.48 -8.89
C SER A 3 8.04 -18.44 -7.77
N GLU A 4 7.22 -18.76 -6.76
CA GLU A 4 7.29 -18.25 -5.39
C GLU A 4 7.02 -16.76 -5.16
N VAL A 5 5.85 -16.25 -5.60
CA VAL A 5 5.32 -15.03 -4.99
C VAL A 5 4.47 -15.44 -3.78
N SER A 6 5.06 -15.39 -2.60
CA SER A 6 4.36 -15.64 -1.34
C SER A 6 3.57 -14.39 -0.95
N PHE A 7 2.31 -14.30 -1.37
CA PHE A 7 1.40 -13.26 -0.91
C PHE A 7 0.93 -13.58 0.51
N SER A 8 1.19 -12.69 1.47
CA SER A 8 0.47 -12.69 2.73
C SER A 8 -0.35 -11.42 2.79
N LEU A 9 -1.66 -11.58 2.58
CA LEU A 9 -2.63 -10.53 2.88
C LEU A 9 -2.73 -10.44 4.40
N VAL A 10 -2.35 -9.31 4.98
CA VAL A 10 -2.48 -9.12 6.42
C VAL A 10 -3.40 -7.96 6.72
N TYR A 11 -4.53 -8.25 7.35
CA TYR A 11 -5.34 -7.25 8.02
C TYR A 11 -4.53 -6.68 9.19
N VAL A 12 -4.06 -5.45 9.05
CA VAL A 12 -3.19 -4.81 10.03
C VAL A 12 -4.04 -4.26 11.17
N SER A 13 -4.17 -5.01 12.27
CA SER A 13 -4.72 -4.46 13.51
C SER A 13 -3.59 -3.90 14.38
N GLN A 14 -3.81 -2.73 15.00
CA GLN A 14 -2.89 -2.18 16.00
C GLN A 14 -2.58 -3.19 17.11
N ALA A 15 -3.56 -4.04 17.46
CA ALA A 15 -3.41 -5.10 18.45
C ALA A 15 -2.33 -6.14 18.07
N TRP A 16 -2.13 -6.40 16.77
CA TRP A 16 -1.15 -7.39 16.30
C TRP A 16 0.23 -6.79 16.03
N THR A 17 0.31 -5.57 15.51
CA THR A 17 1.61 -4.92 15.24
C THR A 17 2.22 -4.32 16.49
N GLY A 18 1.41 -3.85 17.45
CA GLY A 18 1.87 -3.11 18.62
C GLY A 18 2.45 -1.73 18.26
N THR A 19 2.16 -1.22 17.06
CA THR A 19 2.72 0.03 16.53
C THR A 19 1.67 1.15 16.50
N PRO A 20 2.08 2.41 16.73
CA PRO A 20 1.13 3.53 16.80
C PRO A 20 0.63 3.99 15.41
N SER A 21 1.43 3.81 14.35
CA SER A 21 1.14 4.32 13.00
C SER A 21 1.04 3.20 11.95
N ILE A 22 0.35 3.51 10.85
CA ILE A 22 0.22 2.63 9.68
C ILE A 22 1.60 2.31 9.06
N PRO A 23 2.47 3.29 8.76
CA PRO A 23 3.80 3.00 8.21
C PRO A 23 4.64 2.08 9.10
N SER A 24 4.67 2.34 10.41
CA SER A 24 5.35 1.47 11.37
C SER A 24 4.76 0.06 11.40
N ALA A 25 3.44 -0.07 11.22
CA ALA A 25 2.75 -1.35 11.18
C ALA A 25 3.14 -2.17 9.93
N LEU A 26 3.29 -1.52 8.78
CA LEU A 26 3.78 -2.16 7.54
C LEU A 26 5.22 -2.64 7.70
N VAL A 27 6.10 -1.86 8.33
CA VAL A 27 7.47 -2.29 8.66
C VAL A 27 7.44 -3.50 9.59
N SER A 28 6.61 -3.47 10.64
CA SER A 28 6.45 -4.60 11.59
C SER A 28 6.06 -5.90 10.86
N MET A 29 5.13 -5.82 9.91
CA MET A 29 4.71 -6.96 9.09
C MET A 29 5.88 -7.53 8.29
N LEU A 30 6.62 -6.69 7.56
CA LEU A 30 7.71 -7.15 6.69
C LEU A 30 8.94 -7.66 7.46
N VAL A 31 9.17 -7.16 8.68
CA VAL A 31 10.19 -7.70 9.59
C VAL A 31 9.78 -9.07 10.12
N LYS A 32 8.51 -9.25 10.51
CA LYS A 32 7.98 -10.52 11.03
C LYS A 32 7.78 -11.58 9.94
N LEU A 33 7.56 -11.17 8.69
CA LEU A 33 7.26 -12.02 7.55
C LEU A 33 8.35 -11.86 6.47
N PRO A 34 9.50 -12.55 6.60
CA PRO A 34 10.67 -12.30 5.74
C PRO A 34 10.42 -12.60 4.26
N ASN A 35 9.54 -13.54 3.94
CA ASN A 35 9.23 -13.98 2.57
C ASN A 35 8.13 -13.15 1.87
N VAL A 36 7.60 -12.12 2.54
CA VAL A 36 6.60 -11.23 1.94
C VAL A 36 7.30 -10.11 1.19
N GLU A 37 6.97 -9.95 -0.09
CA GLU A 37 7.55 -8.94 -0.98
C GLU A 37 6.92 -7.56 -0.78
N PHE A 38 5.65 -7.49 -0.40
CA PHE A 38 5.00 -6.22 -0.07
C PHE A 38 3.82 -6.41 0.85
N VAL A 39 3.44 -5.33 1.53
CA VAL A 39 2.20 -5.25 2.31
C VAL A 39 1.44 -4.00 1.87
N VAL A 40 0.14 -4.13 1.67
CA VAL A 40 -0.76 -3.01 1.32
C VAL A 40 -1.92 -2.95 2.30
N VAL A 41 -2.29 -1.73 2.70
CA VAL A 41 -3.45 -1.45 3.53
C VAL A 41 -4.39 -0.48 2.81
N THR A 42 -5.68 -0.82 2.78
CA THR A 42 -6.74 0.05 2.27
C THR A 42 -7.19 1.02 3.37
N LEU A 43 -7.42 2.27 3.00
CA LEU A 43 -7.78 3.39 3.89
C LEU A 43 -9.16 3.99 3.54
N GLY A 44 -10.01 3.22 2.85
CA GLY A 44 -11.32 3.69 2.37
C GLY A 44 -11.17 4.83 1.36
N GLU A 45 -11.91 5.92 1.57
CA GLU A 45 -11.86 7.13 0.73
C GLU A 45 -10.45 7.76 0.61
N ASN A 46 -9.56 7.44 1.56
CA ASN A 46 -8.19 7.94 1.53
C ASN A 46 -7.27 7.14 0.61
N GLY A 47 -7.74 6.02 0.05
CA GLY A 47 -7.00 5.19 -0.90
C GLY A 47 -6.28 4.03 -0.22
N CYS A 48 -4.99 3.87 -0.45
CA CYS A 48 -4.19 2.79 0.15
C CYS A 48 -2.72 3.21 0.35
N VAL A 49 -2.04 2.51 1.26
CA VAL A 49 -0.59 2.63 1.45
C VAL A 49 0.03 1.25 1.29
N MET A 50 1.06 1.16 0.46
CA MET A 50 1.81 -0.07 0.21
C MET A 50 3.27 0.14 0.58
N LEU A 51 3.86 -0.84 1.27
CA LEU A 51 5.30 -0.93 1.48
C LEU A 51 5.82 -2.11 0.67
N GLU A 52 6.64 -1.82 -0.34
CA GLU A 52 7.31 -2.80 -1.19
C GLU A 52 8.74 -3.00 -0.70
N LYS A 53 9.13 -4.26 -0.45
CA LYS A 53 10.47 -4.66 -0.04
C LYS A 53 11.41 -4.62 -1.26
N SER A 54 12.67 -4.27 -1.01
CA SER A 54 13.76 -4.39 -1.97
C SER A 54 14.64 -5.57 -1.59
N SER A 55 15.07 -6.36 -2.59
CA SER A 55 16.11 -7.38 -2.40
C SER A 55 17.51 -6.77 -2.21
N GLU A 56 17.69 -5.52 -2.61
CA GLU A 56 18.97 -4.81 -2.51
C GLU A 56 19.17 -4.25 -1.11
N ASN A 57 20.26 -4.67 -0.46
CA ASN A 57 20.64 -4.13 0.84
C ASN A 57 21.36 -2.80 0.63
N SER A 58 20.59 -1.71 0.51
CA SER A 58 21.15 -0.37 0.32
C SER A 58 21.92 0.06 1.58
N GLN A 59 23.20 0.41 1.43
CA GLN A 59 24.01 1.08 2.48
C GLN A 59 23.58 2.54 2.72
N SER A 60 22.36 2.90 2.30
CA SER A 60 21.79 4.23 2.47
C SER A 60 21.49 4.54 3.93
N GLU A 61 21.43 5.83 4.25
CA GLU A 61 20.93 6.32 5.53
C GLU A 61 19.52 5.80 5.84
N GLU A 62 19.25 5.55 7.12
CA GLU A 62 17.93 5.13 7.58
C GLU A 62 17.00 6.34 7.64
N VAL A 63 15.82 6.21 7.02
CA VAL A 63 14.81 7.27 7.00
C VAL A 63 13.60 6.79 7.80
N ASP A 64 13.04 7.67 8.64
CA ASP A 64 11.81 7.36 9.37
C ASP A 64 10.65 7.13 8.38
N VAL A 65 9.99 5.99 8.53
CA VAL A 65 8.93 5.56 7.62
C VAL A 65 7.68 6.45 7.69
N ASP A 66 7.43 7.10 8.84
CA ASP A 66 6.33 8.05 9.00
C ASP A 66 6.63 9.37 8.25
N ASP A 67 7.87 9.88 8.32
CA ASP A 67 8.31 11.08 7.59
C ASP A 67 8.20 10.91 6.06
N VAL A 68 8.49 9.69 5.58
CA VAL A 68 8.32 9.35 4.16
C VAL A 68 6.84 9.40 3.76
N LEU A 69 5.94 8.84 4.57
CA LEU A 69 4.51 8.92 4.28
C LEU A 69 4.00 10.37 4.31
N GLU A 70 4.45 11.21 5.26
CA GLU A 70 4.12 12.63 5.27
C GLU A 70 4.56 13.34 3.99
N THR A 71 5.78 13.05 3.53
CA THR A 71 6.33 13.60 2.28
C THR A 71 5.50 13.19 1.07
N LEU A 72 5.04 11.94 1.01
CA LEU A 72 4.16 11.46 -0.07
C LEU A 72 2.78 12.12 -0.03
N ASN A 73 2.21 12.29 1.16
CA ASN A 73 0.93 12.99 1.31
C ASN A 73 1.00 14.45 0.82
N ARG A 74 2.13 15.15 1.02
CA ARG A 74 2.32 16.51 0.49
C ARG A 74 2.41 16.57 -1.04
N LYS A 75 2.77 15.46 -1.70
CA LYS A 75 2.83 15.34 -3.16
C LYS A 75 1.50 14.94 -3.79
N LYS A 76 0.52 14.51 -2.99
CA LYS A 76 -0.80 14.11 -3.47
C LYS A 76 -1.51 15.28 -4.14
N ASP A 77 -1.90 15.10 -5.40
CA ASP A 77 -2.77 16.06 -6.07
C ASP A 77 -4.20 15.94 -5.51
N GLY A 78 -4.58 16.93 -4.71
CA GLY A 78 -5.91 17.03 -4.12
C GLY A 78 -7.03 17.35 -5.11
N ASN A 79 -6.73 17.62 -6.38
CA ASN A 79 -7.74 17.97 -7.40
C ASN A 79 -8.02 16.81 -8.38
N SER A 80 -7.19 15.76 -8.40
CA SER A 80 -7.44 14.61 -9.25
C SER A 80 -8.73 13.89 -8.85
N THR A 81 -9.56 13.58 -9.84
CA THR A 81 -10.74 12.72 -9.68
C THR A 81 -10.38 11.26 -9.87
N SER A 82 -9.46 10.97 -10.79
CA SER A 82 -9.00 9.62 -11.07
C SER A 82 -7.91 9.15 -10.10
N PRO A 83 -7.78 7.83 -9.88
CA PRO A 83 -6.85 7.27 -8.92
C PRO A 83 -5.43 7.40 -9.46
N THR A 84 -4.50 7.73 -8.56
CA THR A 84 -3.08 7.91 -8.87
C THR A 84 -2.24 7.17 -7.84
N CYS A 85 -0.97 6.94 -8.17
CA CYS A 85 -0.01 6.33 -7.26
C CYS A 85 1.26 7.18 -7.20
N ILE A 86 1.72 7.48 -5.99
CA ILE A 86 2.94 8.24 -5.74
C ILE A 86 3.90 7.35 -4.95
N SER A 87 5.09 7.16 -5.49
CA SER A 87 6.13 6.31 -4.89
C SER A 87 7.24 7.15 -4.27
N SER A 88 7.79 6.68 -3.15
CA SER A 88 9.13 7.09 -2.70
C SER A 88 10.20 6.44 -3.57
N GLY A 89 11.45 6.88 -3.41
CA GLY A 89 12.60 6.09 -3.85
C GLY A 89 12.80 4.87 -2.94
N PHE A 90 13.60 3.91 -3.41
CA PHE A 90 14.08 2.81 -2.56
C PHE A 90 15.07 3.34 -1.53
N VAL A 91 14.76 3.16 -0.26
CA VAL A 91 15.55 3.60 0.88
C VAL A 91 15.47 2.58 2.01
N LYS A 92 16.32 2.73 3.01
CA LYS A 92 16.27 1.93 4.23
C LYS A 92 15.27 2.57 5.20
N LEU A 93 14.07 1.99 5.29
CA LEU A 93 12.94 2.53 6.06
C LEU A 93 12.96 2.00 7.49
N HIS A 94 13.06 2.90 8.45
CA HIS A 94 13.13 2.59 9.87
C HIS A 94 11.82 2.94 10.58
N ALA A 95 11.38 2.03 11.45
CA ALA A 95 10.29 2.27 12.39
C ALA A 95 10.79 2.09 13.83
N LYS A 96 10.65 3.15 14.63
CA LYS A 96 11.21 3.22 15.99
C LYS A 96 10.70 2.09 16.88
N GLY A 97 11.63 1.29 17.41
CA GLY A 97 11.31 0.16 18.29
C GLY A 97 10.74 -1.06 17.58
N VAL A 98 10.70 -1.07 16.24
CA VAL A 98 10.20 -2.17 15.42
C VAL A 98 11.35 -2.81 14.64
N GLY A 99 12.12 -2.00 13.92
CA GLY A 99 13.19 -2.46 13.05
C GLY A 99 13.23 -1.70 11.73
N THR A 100 13.91 -2.27 10.75
CA THR A 100 14.24 -1.59 9.50
C THR A 100 14.02 -2.51 8.30
N VAL A 101 13.51 -1.96 7.21
CA VAL A 101 13.24 -2.67 5.94
C VAL A 101 13.79 -1.85 4.78
N CYS A 102 14.58 -2.47 3.89
CA CYS A 102 14.95 -1.86 2.62
C CYS A 102 13.76 -1.95 1.67
N GLY A 103 13.30 -0.84 1.12
CA GLY A 103 12.07 -0.81 0.35
C GLY A 103 11.63 0.58 -0.05
N ARG A 104 10.39 0.70 -0.51
CA ARG A 104 9.76 1.98 -0.85
C ARG A 104 8.29 1.99 -0.43
N LEU A 105 7.81 3.18 -0.08
CA LEU A 105 6.40 3.43 0.18
C LEU A 105 5.70 3.91 -1.08
N LEU A 106 4.50 3.39 -1.32
CA LEU A 106 3.59 3.85 -2.35
C LEU A 106 2.28 4.29 -1.72
N LEU A 107 1.81 5.47 -2.11
CA LEU A 107 0.52 6.04 -1.73
C LEU A 107 -0.40 6.00 -2.95
N GLY A 108 -1.42 5.14 -2.91
CA GLY A 108 -2.49 5.09 -3.90
C GLY A 108 -3.67 5.95 -3.46
N THR A 109 -4.23 6.77 -4.35
CA THR A 109 -5.46 7.53 -4.07
C THR A 109 -6.70 6.73 -4.45
N ALA A 110 -7.84 6.99 -3.79
CA ALA A 110 -9.13 6.43 -4.21
C ALA A 110 -9.72 7.22 -5.39
N GLU A 111 -10.64 6.59 -6.12
CA GLU A 111 -11.56 7.30 -7.01
C GLU A 111 -12.49 8.18 -6.17
N ARG A 112 -12.79 9.39 -6.65
CA ARG A 112 -13.79 10.24 -6.01
C ARG A 112 -15.19 9.91 -6.52
N VAL A 113 -15.91 9.10 -5.75
CA VAL A 113 -17.33 8.80 -5.99
C VAL A 113 -18.21 9.79 -5.20
N PRO A 114 -19.14 10.51 -5.83
CA PRO A 114 -20.09 11.37 -5.13
C PRO A 114 -20.93 10.58 -4.13
N ALA A 115 -21.22 11.15 -2.96
CA ALA A 115 -22.01 10.48 -1.91
C ALA A 115 -23.42 10.07 -2.38
N SER A 116 -23.99 10.75 -3.37
CA SER A 116 -25.28 10.41 -3.99
C SER A 116 -25.23 9.15 -4.85
N GLU A 117 -24.04 8.75 -5.31
CA GLU A 117 -23.80 7.58 -6.16
C GLU A 117 -23.26 6.39 -5.34
N LEU A 118 -22.94 6.58 -4.06
CA LEU A 118 -22.42 5.55 -3.18
C LEU A 118 -23.57 4.67 -2.64
N VAL A 119 -23.76 3.48 -3.20
CA VAL A 119 -24.85 2.57 -2.83
C VAL A 119 -24.46 1.66 -1.65
N ASP A 120 -23.30 1.01 -1.73
CA ASP A 120 -22.81 0.05 -0.74
C ASP A 120 -21.28 0.02 -0.76
N THR A 121 -20.63 -0.23 0.38
CA THR A 121 -19.17 -0.41 0.49
C THR A 121 -18.77 -1.83 0.93
N THR A 122 -19.75 -2.71 1.12
CA THR A 122 -19.54 -4.12 1.43
C THR A 122 -18.75 -4.78 0.31
N GLY A 123 -17.67 -5.48 0.64
CA GLY A 123 -16.82 -6.15 -0.34
C GLY A 123 -15.83 -5.23 -1.09
N ALA A 124 -15.71 -3.94 -0.73
CA ALA A 124 -14.70 -3.04 -1.31
C ALA A 124 -13.27 -3.59 -1.15
N GLY A 125 -12.95 -4.08 0.05
CA GLY A 125 -11.66 -4.70 0.33
C GLY A 125 -11.41 -5.94 -0.51
N ASP A 126 -12.40 -6.84 -0.62
CA ASP A 126 -12.30 -8.06 -1.42
C ASP A 126 -12.12 -7.75 -2.92
N SER A 127 -12.84 -6.73 -3.42
CA SER A 127 -12.72 -6.26 -4.80
C SER A 127 -11.34 -5.65 -5.07
N PHE A 128 -10.81 -4.87 -4.13
CA PHE A 128 -9.44 -4.35 -4.19
C PHE A 128 -8.42 -5.50 -4.28
N ILE A 129 -8.58 -6.51 -3.43
CA ILE A 129 -7.70 -7.69 -3.42
C ILE A 129 -7.81 -8.47 -4.74
N GLY A 130 -9.02 -8.70 -5.24
CA GLY A 130 -9.23 -9.37 -6.53
C GLY A 130 -8.56 -8.63 -7.68
N ALA A 131 -8.64 -7.29 -7.69
CA ALA A 131 -7.97 -6.46 -8.69
C ALA A 131 -6.44 -6.49 -8.56
N VAL A 132 -5.90 -6.48 -7.33
CA VAL A 132 -4.46 -6.67 -7.09
C VAL A 132 -4.00 -8.01 -7.63
N LEU A 133 -4.71 -9.10 -7.32
CA LEU A 133 -4.38 -10.45 -7.83
C LEU A 133 -4.39 -10.51 -9.36
N TYR A 134 -5.40 -9.92 -10.00
CA TYR A 134 -5.45 -9.81 -11.46
C TYR A 134 -4.24 -9.03 -12.01
N ALA A 135 -3.95 -7.86 -11.43
CA ALA A 135 -2.85 -6.99 -11.86
C ALA A 135 -1.50 -7.70 -11.75
N LEU A 136 -1.29 -8.50 -10.70
CA LEU A 136 -0.10 -9.34 -10.53
C LEU A 136 -0.01 -10.41 -11.62
N CYS A 137 -1.10 -11.12 -11.92
CA CYS A 137 -1.15 -12.07 -13.04
C CYS A 137 -0.84 -11.40 -14.39
N ALA A 138 -1.23 -10.12 -14.54
CA ALA A 138 -0.96 -9.30 -15.71
C ALA A 138 0.43 -8.61 -15.68
N ASN A 139 1.28 -8.88 -14.69
CA ASN A 139 2.59 -8.25 -14.48
C ASN A 139 2.53 -6.71 -14.45
N MET A 140 1.48 -6.14 -13.87
CA MET A 140 1.38 -4.71 -13.69
C MET A 140 2.34 -4.27 -12.58
N PRO A 141 3.17 -3.23 -12.80
CA PRO A 141 3.96 -2.64 -11.73
C PRO A 141 3.05 -1.99 -10.69
N PRO A 142 3.49 -1.84 -9.42
CA PRO A 142 2.70 -1.26 -8.34
C PRO A 142 2.01 0.07 -8.69
N GLU A 143 2.70 0.94 -9.42
CA GLU A 143 2.22 2.26 -9.84
C GLU A 143 1.03 2.20 -10.80
N LYS A 144 0.86 1.09 -11.51
CA LYS A 144 -0.33 0.82 -12.34
C LYS A 144 -1.35 -0.04 -11.61
N MET A 145 -0.88 -0.97 -10.79
CA MET A 145 -1.71 -1.87 -10.00
C MET A 145 -2.60 -1.12 -9.00
N LEU A 146 -2.04 -0.19 -8.22
CA LEU A 146 -2.82 0.50 -7.18
C LEU A 146 -3.94 1.38 -7.75
N PRO A 147 -3.72 2.21 -8.80
CA PRO A 147 -4.80 2.95 -9.44
C PRO A 147 -5.84 2.02 -10.10
N PHE A 148 -5.40 0.95 -10.75
CA PHE A 148 -6.31 -0.04 -11.34
C PHE A 148 -7.22 -0.67 -10.28
N ALA A 149 -6.65 -1.09 -9.15
CA ALA A 149 -7.43 -1.67 -8.06
C ALA A 149 -8.43 -0.67 -7.46
N ALA A 150 -8.03 0.60 -7.30
CA ALA A 150 -8.94 1.65 -6.87
C ALA A 150 -10.11 1.90 -7.85
N GLN A 151 -9.87 1.80 -9.16
CA GLN A 151 -10.92 1.91 -10.18
C GLN A 151 -11.88 0.71 -10.17
N VAL A 152 -11.37 -0.51 -9.97
CA VAL A 152 -12.25 -1.70 -9.84
C VAL A 152 -13.16 -1.57 -8.62
N VAL A 153 -12.64 -1.02 -7.52
CA VAL A 153 -13.43 -0.78 -6.31
C VAL A 153 -14.55 0.23 -6.56
N SER A 154 -14.29 1.33 -7.27
CA SER A 154 -15.32 2.35 -7.52
C SER A 154 -16.46 1.85 -8.40
N LEU A 155 -16.20 0.91 -9.31
CA LEU A 155 -17.25 0.27 -10.11
C LEU A 155 -18.18 -0.64 -9.30
N ASN A 156 -17.76 -1.12 -8.13
CA ASN A 156 -18.60 -1.93 -7.25
C ASN A 156 -19.53 -1.09 -6.36
N PHE A 157 -19.36 0.24 -6.37
CA PHE A 157 -20.17 1.17 -5.57
C PHE A 157 -21.40 1.72 -6.30
N LEU A 158 -21.45 1.53 -7.63
CA LEU A 158 -22.46 2.05 -8.56
C LEU A 158 -23.58 1.04 -8.83
#